data_AF-A0A0C2JNJ1-F1
#
_entry.id   AF-A0A0C2JNJ1-F1
#
_cell.length_a   1.000
_cell.length_b   1.000
_cell.length_c   1.000
_cell.angle_alpha   90.00
_cell.angle_beta   90.00
_cell.angle_gamma   90.00
#
_symmetry.space_group_name_H-M   'P 1'
#
loop_
_entity.id
_entity.type
_entity.pdbx_description
1 polymer ?
#
loop_
_entity_poly.entity_id
_entity_poly.type
_entity_poly.pdbx_seq_one_letter_code
_entity_poly.pdbx_strand_id
1 'polypeptide(L)' 'MDLLIVCQACQGSGLRVSVVGYAGSDLTGEMVVPRRCGECAGAGRVRTSGWTAGSDPDDRAT' A
#
# COMPACT_ATOMS: atom_id res chain seq x y z
N MET A 1 -1.08 21.76 1.30
CA MET A 1 -2.00 20.74 1.84
C MET A 1 -1.32 19.38 1.68
N ASP A 2 -1.38 18.53 2.69
CA ASP A 2 -0.81 17.18 2.61
C ASP A 2 -1.90 16.20 2.20
N LEU A 3 -1.65 15.41 1.15
CA LEU A 3 -2.55 14.35 0.71
C LEU A 3 -2.02 12.98 1.12
N LEU A 4 -2.93 12.07 1.46
CA LEU A 4 -2.63 10.67 1.75
C LEU A 4 -3.05 9.80 0.57
N ILE A 5 -2.08 9.43 -0.26
CA ILE A 5 -2.30 8.61 -1.44
C ILE A 5 -2.12 7.14 -1.07
N VAL A 6 -2.93 6.25 -1.64
CA VAL A 6 -2.80 4.80 -1.46
C VAL A 6 -1.41 4.34 -1.91
N CYS A 7 -0.73 3.58 -1.06
CA CYS A 7 0.57 3.01 -1.39
C CYS A 7 0.39 1.92 -2.44
N GLN A 8 0.91 2.16 -3.65
CA GLN A 8 0.75 1.26 -4.79
C GLN A 8 1.48 -0.08 -4.60
N ALA A 9 2.54 -0.10 -3.79
CA ALA A 9 3.28 -1.33 -3.51
C ALA A 9 2.56 -2.35 -2.62
N CYS A 10 1.58 -1.91 -1.82
CA CYS A 10 0.77 -2.78 -0.97
C CYS A 10 -0.73 -2.64 -1.21
N GLN A 11 -1.12 -1.82 -2.19
CA GLN A 11 -2.51 -1.53 -2.54
C GLN A 11 -3.37 -1.16 -1.32
N GLY A 12 -2.81 -0.35 -0.41
CA GLY A 12 -3.54 0.12 0.77
C GLY A 12 -3.50 -0.80 1.99
N SER A 13 -3.07 -2.05 1.85
CA SER A 13 -3.09 -3.03 2.95
C SER A 13 -2.05 -2.75 4.05
N GLY A 14 -0.97 -2.03 3.72
CA GLY A 14 0.19 -1.89 4.60
C GLY A 14 1.05 -3.16 4.71
N LEU A 15 0.73 -4.21 3.95
CA LEU A 15 1.42 -5.49 4.02
C LEU A 15 1.96 -5.90 2.64
N ARG A 16 3.08 -6.62 2.64
CA ARG A 16 3.54 -7.45 1.52
C ARG A 16 3.46 -8.90 1.96
N VAL A 17 2.86 -9.72 1.12
CA VAL A 17 2.65 -11.14 1.42
C VAL A 17 3.69 -11.96 0.66
N SER A 18 4.40 -12.81 1.38
CA SER A 18 5.25 -13.85 0.80
C SER A 18 4.70 -15.22 1.19
N VAL A 19 4.65 -16.15 0.24
CA VAL A 19 4.38 -17.55 0.53
C VAL A 19 5.71 -18.25 0.71
N VAL A 20 5.87 -18.95 1.84
CA VAL A 20 7.04 -19.80 2.09
C VAL A 20 6.59 -21.24 2.18
N GLY A 21 7.21 -22.10 1.39
CA GLY A 21 7.04 -23.54 1.49
C GLY A 21 7.96 -24.11 2.57
N TYR A 22 7.48 -25.10 3.30
CA TYR A 22 8.32 -25.96 4.13
C TYR A 22 8.09 -27.42 3.77
N ALA A 23 9.16 -28.19 3.77
CA ALA A 23 9.14 -29.62 3.53
C ALA A 23 9.87 -30.32 4.68
N GLY A 24 9.12 -31.12 5.43
CA GLY A 24 9.64 -32.04 6.46
C GLY A 24 9.62 -33.48 5.96
N SER A 25 10.11 -34.40 6.79
CA SER A 25 10.12 -35.84 6.48
C SER A 25 8.74 -36.50 6.48
N ASP A 26 7.76 -35.87 7.12
CA ASP A 26 6.40 -36.37 7.34
C ASP A 26 5.32 -35.52 6.64
N LEU A 27 5.57 -34.23 6.42
CA LEU A 27 4.61 -33.27 5.87
C LEU A 27 5.25 -32.22 4.97
N THR A 28 4.46 -31.74 4.00
CA THR A 28 4.74 -30.51 3.24
C THR A 28 3.62 -29.52 3.49
N GLY A 29 3.96 -28.24 3.52
CA GLY A 29 2.97 -27.19 3.74
C GLY A 29 3.44 -25.83 3.26
N GLU A 30 2.49 -24.93 3.08
CA GLU A 30 2.72 -23.54 2.72
C GLU A 30 2.24 -22.64 3.84
N MET A 31 3.01 -21.58 4.11
CA MET A 31 2.63 -20.55 5.07
C MET A 31 2.61 -19.18 4.38
N VAL A 32 1.49 -18.48 4.55
CA VAL A 32 1.34 -17.08 4.15
C VAL A 32 1.96 -16.22 5.24
N VAL A 33 3.02 -15.48 4.92
CA VAL A 33 3.73 -14.61 5.88
C VAL A 33 3.52 -13.15 5.50
N PRO A 34 2.66 -12.42 6.21
CA PRO A 34 2.52 -10.98 6.03
C PRO A 34 3.74 -10.26 6.61
N ARG A 35 4.34 -9.38 5.81
CA ARG A 35 5.41 -8.47 6.24
C ARG A 35 4.92 -7.04 6.09
N ARG A 36 5.40 -6.15 6.94
CA ARG A 36 5.13 -4.72 6.82
C ARG A 36 5.63 -4.22 5.46
N CYS A 37 4.80 -3.49 4.72
CA CYS A 37 5.23 -2.86 3.48
C CYS A 37 6.30 -1.80 3.78
N GLY A 38 7.49 -1.94 3.20
CA GLY A 38 8.62 -1.03 3.43
C GLY A 38 8.32 0.39 2.94
N GLU A 39 7.73 0.52 1.75
CA GLU A 39 7.54 1.82 1.08
C GLU A 39 6.59 2.77 1.82
N CYS A 40 5.53 2.24 2.44
CA CYS A 40 4.63 3.04 3.26
C CYS A 40 4.83 2.86 4.75
N ALA A 41 5.90 2.17 5.17
CA ALA A 41 6.08 1.79 6.57
C ALA A 41 4.78 1.19 7.13
N GLY A 42 4.16 0.26 6.40
CA GLY A 42 2.91 -0.40 6.76
C GLY A 42 1.70 0.48 7.03
N ALA A 43 1.73 1.78 6.70
CA ALA A 43 0.58 2.65 6.87
C ALA A 43 -0.49 2.44 5.78
N GLY A 44 -0.16 1.71 4.70
CA GLY A 44 -1.02 1.54 3.53
C GLY A 44 -1.14 2.79 2.66
N ARG A 45 -0.64 3.94 3.13
CA ARG A 45 -0.70 5.24 2.46
C ARG A 45 0.62 5.96 2.54
N VAL A 46 0.89 6.83 1.58
CA VAL A 46 2.08 7.69 1.52
C VAL A 46 1.63 9.15 1.62
N ARG A 47 2.29 9.90 2.51
CA ARG A 47 2.13 11.35 2.59
C ARG A 47 2.77 11.99 1.38
N THR A 48 1.99 12.76 0.64
CA THR A 48 2.42 13.45 -0.57
C THR A 48 2.19 14.94 -0.37
N SER A 49 3.28 15.69 -0.35
CA SER A 49 3.27 17.15 -0.25
C SER A 49 3.20 17.80 -1.64
N GLY A 50 2.80 19.07 -1.69
CA GLY A 50 2.86 19.87 -2.93
C GLY A 50 1.72 19.63 -3.91
N TRP A 51 0.73 18.80 -3.56
CA TRP A 51 -0.50 18.71 -4.33
C TRP A 51 -1.42 19.88 -3.95
N THR A 52 -1.68 20.73 -4.92
CA THR A 52 -2.77 21.71 -4.88
C THR A 52 -3.89 21.18 -5.76
N ALA A 53 -5.11 21.10 -5.23
CA ALA A 53 -6.27 20.95 -6.10
C ALA A 53 -6.25 22.14 -7.06
N GLY A 54 -5.99 21.88 -8.34
CA GLY A 54 -6.17 22.90 -9.37
C GLY A 54 -7.62 23.36 -9.32
N SER A 55 -7.86 24.66 -9.45
CA SER A 55 -9.21 25.22 -9.58
C SER A 55 -9.94 24.46 -10.69
N ASP A 56 -11.06 23.83 -10.35
CA ASP A 56 -11.89 23.10 -11.31
C ASP A 56 -12.41 24.11 -12.34
N PRO A 57 -12.17 23.93 -13.65
CA PRO A 57 -12.66 24.87 -14.66
C PRO A 57 -14.19 25.02 -14.67
N ASP A 58 -14.94 24.06 -14.10
CA ASP A 58 -16.41 24.14 -13.99
C ASP A 58 -16.91 25.11 -12.90
N ASP A 59 -16.08 25.55 -11.96
CA ASP A 59 -16.47 26.56 -10.93
C ASP A 59 -16.64 27.98 -11.52
N ARG A 60 -16.33 28.19 -12.80
CA ARG A 60 -16.41 29.50 -13.48
C ARG A 60 -17.70 29.73 -14.27
N ALA A 61 -18.62 28.78 -14.30
CA ALA A 61 -19.92 28.95 -14.92
C ALA A 61 -20.96 29.48 -13.90
N THR A 62 -20.86 30.76 -13.54
CA THR A 62 -21.98 31.53 -12.95
C THR A 62 -22.17 32.85 -13.66
#